data_AF-A0A0F9SX05-F1
#
_entry.id   AF-A0A0F9SX05-F1
#
_cell.length_a   1.000
_cell.length_b   1.000
_cell.length_c   1.000
_cell.angle_alpha   90.00
_cell.angle_beta   90.00
_cell.angle_gamma   90.00
#
_symmetry.space_group_name_H-M   'P 1'
#
loop_
_entity.id
_entity.type
_entity.pdbx_description
1 polymer ?
#
loop_
_entity_poly.entity_id
_entity_poly.type
_entity_poly.pdbx_seq_one_letter_code
_entity_poly.pdbx_strand_id
1 'polypeptide(L)'
;MTHKEQLQLWVDGNSVHDKDEKGDQCCPDFSCCKPELKAPKEERELFQQLYLAEKHNEYERMLMMFLGRALPLMTDKKVYIAGGKP
;
A
#
# COMPACT_ATOMS: atom_id res chain seq x y z
N MET A 1 16.97 0.82 0.66
CA MET A 1 16.46 -0.45 0.10
C MET A 1 15.88 -0.17 -1.27
N THR A 2 15.83 -1.14 -2.18
CA THR A 2 15.06 -0.97 -3.43
C THR A 2 13.57 -1.16 -3.17
N HIS A 3 12.71 -0.58 -4.00
CA HIS A 3 11.27 -0.76 -3.85
C HIS A 3 10.83 -2.23 -3.97
N LYS A 4 11.51 -3.03 -4.81
CA LYS A 4 11.21 -4.45 -4.97
C LYS A 4 11.52 -5.25 -3.69
N GLU A 5 12.63 -4.94 -3.03
CA GLU A 5 12.97 -5.55 -1.73
C GLU A 5 11.96 -5.14 -0.66
N GLN A 6 11.52 -3.88 -0.64
CA GLN A 6 10.48 -3.42 0.28
C GLN A 6 9.15 -4.17 0.09
N LEU A 7 8.73 -4.36 -1.17
CA LEU A 7 7.51 -5.11 -1.49
C LEU A 7 7.62 -6.57 -1.04
N GLN A 8 8.79 -7.20 -1.19
CA GLN A 8 9.01 -8.56 -0.72
C GLN A 8 8.88 -8.65 0.80
N LEU A 9 9.55 -7.76 1.55
CA LEU A 9 9.41 -7.71 3.01
C LEU A 9 7.94 -7.50 3.43
N TRP A 10 7.25 -6.59 2.74
CA TRP A 10 5.84 -6.32 2.99
C TRP A 10 4.97 -7.57 2.75
N VAL A 11 5.19 -8.34 1.69
CA VAL A 11 4.52 -9.63 1.41
C VAL A 11 4.84 -10.69 2.46
N ASP A 12 6.06 -10.71 2.97
CA ASP A 12 6.46 -11.61 4.06
C ASP A 12 5.90 -11.17 5.43
N GLY A 13 5.23 -10.01 5.47
CA GLY A 13 4.56 -9.48 6.65
C GLY A 13 5.41 -8.51 7.48
N ASN A 14 6.58 -8.14 6.98
CA ASN A 14 7.46 -7.15 7.55
C ASN A 14 7.25 -5.81 6.83
N SER A 15 6.29 -5.02 7.31
CA SER A 15 6.02 -3.69 6.74
C SER A 15 7.09 -2.69 7.19
N VAL A 16 7.92 -2.23 6.26
CA VAL A 16 9.06 -1.34 6.53
C VAL A 16 8.85 0.02 5.85
N HIS A 17 8.93 1.10 6.65
CA HIS A 17 9.08 2.45 6.12
C HIS A 17 10.56 2.67 5.82
N ASP A 18 10.89 2.98 4.56
CA ASP A 18 12.27 3.29 4.18
C ASP A 18 12.39 4.75 3.76
N LYS A 19 13.62 5.26 3.77
CA LYS A 19 13.94 6.59 3.26
C LYS A 19 15.12 6.47 2.31
N ASP A 20 14.89 6.81 1.04
CA ASP A 20 15.94 6.83 0.02
C ASP A 20 16.24 8.27 -0.42
N GLU A 21 17.10 8.40 -1.43
CA GLU A 21 17.49 9.67 -2.04
C GLU A 21 16.31 10.43 -2.70
N LYS A 22 15.18 9.76 -2.94
CA LYS A 22 13.95 10.31 -3.51
C LYS A 22 12.90 10.64 -2.44
N GLY A 23 13.12 10.24 -1.19
CA GLY A 23 12.31 10.64 -0.03
C GLY A 23 11.83 9.47 0.81
N ASP A 24 10.76 9.72 1.58
CA ASP A 24 10.10 8.71 2.41
C ASP A 24 9.28 7.75 1.53
N GLN A 25 9.48 6.45 1.74
CA GLN A 25 8.83 5.37 0.99
C GLN A 25 8.11 4.44 1.97
N CYS A 26 6.79 4.56 2.05
CA CYS A 26 5.96 3.63 2.84
C CYS A 26 5.49 2.44 2.00
N CYS A 27 5.08 1.37 2.69
CA CYS A 27 4.40 0.23 2.07
C CYS A 27 3.06 0.65 1.41
N PRO A 28 2.58 -0.08 0.39
CA PRO A 28 1.36 0.26 -0.34
C PRO A 28 0.11 0.46 0.53
N ASP A 29 -0.02 -0.32 1.60
CA ASP A 29 -1.17 -0.30 2.52
C ASP A 29 -0.96 0.61 3.74
N PHE A 30 0.13 1.37 3.80
CA PHE A 30 0.50 2.22 4.94
C PHE A 30 0.72 1.50 6.27
N SER A 31 0.77 0.16 6.27
CA SER A 31 0.97 -0.64 7.49
C SER A 31 2.36 -0.47 8.11
N CYS A 32 3.28 0.14 7.36
CA CYS A 32 4.59 0.60 7.84
C CYS A 32 4.45 1.65 8.96
N CYS A 33 3.40 2.47 8.91
CA CYS A 33 3.11 3.55 9.87
C CYS A 33 1.92 3.22 10.79
N LYS A 34 0.96 2.44 10.30
CA LYS A 34 -0.24 2.04 11.04
C LYS A 34 -0.52 0.55 10.88
N PRO A 35 0.00 -0.31 11.78
CA PRO A 35 -0.10 -1.76 11.65
C PRO A 35 -1.52 -2.31 11.44
N GLU A 36 -2.56 -1.60 11.89
CA GLU A 36 -3.97 -1.95 11.72
C GLU A 36 -4.43 -1.92 10.26
N LEU A 37 -3.70 -1.22 9.38
CA LEU A 37 -3.97 -1.16 7.94
C LEU A 37 -3.38 -2.33 7.16
N LYS A 38 -2.68 -3.26 7.82
CA LYS A 38 -2.01 -4.38 7.15
C LYS A 38 -3.01 -5.21 6.35
N ALA A 39 -2.83 -5.21 5.03
CA ALA A 39 -3.71 -5.93 4.12
C ALA A 39 -3.54 -7.46 4.28
N PRO A 40 -4.60 -8.24 3.97
CA PRO A 40 -4.51 -9.70 3.85
C PRO A 40 -3.36 -10.13 2.96
N LYS A 41 -2.76 -11.30 3.23
CA LYS A 41 -1.57 -11.76 2.50
C LYS A 41 -1.82 -11.86 1.00
N GLU A 42 -3.01 -12.32 0.63
CA GLU A 42 -3.46 -12.52 -0.74
C GLU A 42 -3.48 -11.20 -1.51
N GLU A 43 -3.92 -10.10 -0.88
CA GLU A 43 -3.90 -8.77 -1.50
C GLU A 43 -2.47 -8.23 -1.66
N ARG A 44 -1.58 -8.53 -0.70
CA ARG A 44 -0.17 -8.12 -0.77
C ARG A 44 0.57 -8.85 -1.89
N GLU A 45 0.37 -10.16 -1.98
CA GLU A 45 0.90 -11.01 -3.05
C GLU A 45 0.38 -10.58 -4.42
N LEU A 46 -0.93 -10.32 -4.54
CA LEU A 46 -1.54 -9.83 -5.78
C LEU A 46 -0.94 -8.49 -6.22
N PHE A 47 -0.79 -7.54 -5.29
CA PHE A 47 -0.18 -6.25 -5.59
C PHE A 47 1.25 -6.42 -6.13
N GLN A 48 2.06 -7.23 -5.45
CA GLN A 48 3.45 -7.48 -5.86
C GLN A 48 3.50 -8.11 -7.27
N GLN A 49 2.65 -9.10 -7.55
CA GLN A 49 2.56 -9.74 -8.86
C GLN A 49 2.20 -8.73 -9.96
N LEU A 50 1.20 -7.88 -9.73
CA LEU A 50 0.78 -6.85 -10.69
C LEU A 50 1.87 -5.79 -10.91
N TYR A 51 2.55 -5.37 -9.84
CA TYR A 51 3.67 -4.43 -9.92
C TYR A 51 4.82 -4.99 -10.74
N LEU A 52 5.25 -6.23 -10.47
CA LEU A 52 6.34 -6.89 -11.19
C LEU A 52 5.99 -7.19 -12.66
N ALA A 53 4.71 -7.37 -12.96
CA ALA A 53 4.19 -7.58 -14.32
C ALA A 53 3.87 -6.25 -15.05
N GLU A 54 4.21 -5.10 -14.47
CA GLU A 54 3.99 -3.75 -15.03
C GLU A 54 2.51 -3.50 -15.40
N LYS A 55 1.59 -4.08 -14.63
CA LYS A 55 0.13 -3.90 -14.76
C LYS A 55 -0.30 -2.61 -14.07
N HIS A 56 0.13 -1.49 -14.64
CA HIS A 56 -0.01 -0.15 -14.06
C HIS A 56 -1.43 0.18 -13.60
N ASN A 57 -2.42 0.00 -14.48
CA ASN A 57 -3.81 0.31 -14.16
C ASN A 57 -4.36 -0.54 -12.99
N GLU A 58 -3.91 -1.78 -12.89
CA GLU A 58 -4.37 -2.74 -11.90
C GLU A 58 -3.76 -2.49 -10.52
N TYR A 59 -2.44 -2.31 -10.43
CA TYR A 59 -1.83 -2.00 -9.12
C TYR A 59 -2.20 -0.58 -8.65
N GLU A 60 -2.40 0.39 -9.56
CA GLU A 60 -2.86 1.74 -9.18
C GLU A 60 -4.27 1.72 -8.57
N ARG A 61 -5.17 0.87 -9.08
CA ARG A 61 -6.49 0.67 -8.46
C ARG A 61 -6.35 0.14 -7.04
N MET A 62 -5.42 -0.78 -6.81
CA MET A 62 -5.15 -1.28 -5.47
C MET A 62 -4.54 -0.19 -4.55
N LEU A 63 -3.66 0.67 -5.06
CA LEU A 63 -3.18 1.83 -4.30
C LEU A 63 -4.33 2.74 -3.87
N MET A 64 -5.29 3.01 -4.75
CA MET A 64 -6.47 3.81 -4.42
C MET A 64 -7.37 3.11 -3.39
N MET A 65 -7.52 1.80 -3.48
CA MET A 65 -8.23 1.00 -2.48
C MET A 65 -7.55 1.09 -1.10
N PHE A 66 -6.22 0.90 -1.04
CA PHE A 66 -5.45 1.00 0.19
C PHE A 66 -5.51 2.40 0.81
N LEU A 67 -5.34 3.45 -0.01
CA LEU A 67 -5.50 4.83 0.44
C LEU A 67 -6.90 5.08 1.01
N GLY A 68 -7.94 4.56 0.35
CA GLY A 68 -9.32 4.64 0.83
C GLY A 68 -9.54 4.02 2.20
N ARG A 69 -8.86 2.90 2.49
CA ARG A 69 -8.87 2.25 3.83
C ARG A 69 -8.06 3.03 4.86
N ALA A 70 -6.97 3.67 4.45
CA ALA A 70 -6.08 4.43 5.32
C ALA A 70 -6.70 5.76 5.79
N LEU A 71 -7.37 6.49 4.89
CA LEU A 71 -7.88 7.85 5.14
C LEU A 71 -8.74 7.96 6.42
N PRO A 72 -9.74 7.09 6.68
CA PRO A 72 -10.55 7.16 7.91
C PRO A 72 -9.75 6.99 9.20
N LEU A 73 -8.59 6.34 9.14
CA LEU A 73 -7.72 6.15 10.31
C LEU A 73 -6.70 7.27 10.48
N MET A 74 -6.51 8.13 9.47
CA MET A 74 -5.48 9.18 9.47
C MET A 74 -6.02 10.57 9.81
N THR A 75 -7.34 10.73 9.97
CA THR A 75 -7.95 11.99 10.37
C THR A 75 -9.11 11.75 11.34
N ASP A 76 -9.34 12.73 12.20
CA ASP A 76 -10.53 12.88 13.05
C ASP A 76 -11.77 13.35 12.29
N LYS A 77 -11.61 13.76 11.03
CA LYS A 77 -12.70 14.22 10.17
C LYS A 77 -13.40 13.06 9.48
N LYS A 78 -14.70 13.23 9.22
CA LYS A 78 -15.47 12.30 8.41
C LYS A 78 -15.01 12.37 6.95
N VAL A 79 -14.51 11.25 6.43
CA VAL A 79 -14.04 11.12 5.03
C VAL A 79 -15.16 10.59 4.14
N TYR A 80 -15.32 11.19 2.97
CA TYR A 80 -16.22 10.73 1.91
C TYR A 80 -15.40 10.42 0.66
N ILE A 81 -15.51 9.19 0.14
CA ILE A 81 -14.82 8.77 -1.09
C ILE A 81 -15.83 8.81 -2.23
N ALA A 82 -15.58 9.64 -3.24
CA ALA A 82 -16.40 9.73 -4.45
C ALA A 82 -15.69 9.02 -5.62
N GLY A 83 -16.44 8.25 -6.41
CA GLY A 83 -15.93 7.67 -7.66
C GLY A 83 -15.05 6.41 -7.55
N GLY A 84 -14.89 5.83 -6.36
CA GLY A 84 -14.22 4.53 -6.21
C GLY A 84 -15.15 3.39 -6.61
N LYS A 85 -14.84 2.67 -7.70
CA LYS A 85 -15.38 1.32 -7.86
C LYS A 85 -14.65 0.40 -6.87
N PRO A 86 -15.37 -0.43 -6.09
CA PRO A 86 -14.74 -1.46 -5.26
C PRO A 86 -13.95 -2.45 -6.11
#